data_AF-A0A2H0XZN8-F1
#
_entry.id   AF-A0A2H0XZN8-F1
#
_cell.length_a   1.000
_cell.length_b   1.000
_cell.length_c   1.000
_cell.angle_alpha   90.00
_cell.angle_beta   90.00
_cell.angle_gamma   90.00
#
_symmetry.space_group_name_H-M   'P 1'
#
loop_
_entity.id
_entity.type
_entity.pdbx_description
1 polymer ?
#
loop_
_entity_poly.entity_id
_entity_poly.type
_entity_poly.pdbx_seq_one_letter_code
_entity_poly.pdbx_strand_id
1 'polypeptide(L)'
;MNLFYILISTFFLIAGAIIILFPVLFKKLLNQMIERELFYLMGIAEIAMGLGTLYFRQETKETWFALVAGLALFVDGIFYMISTGRVKESFQWFLSMDNKAVKIYGIFVLVVAGGYFMMSVMR
;
A
#
# COMPACT_ATOMS: atom_id res chain seq x y z
N MET A 1 -19.88 -9.01 5.48
CA MET A 1 -18.44 -8.70 5.46
C MET A 1 -17.95 -8.79 4.03
N ASN A 2 -17.45 -7.70 3.48
CA ASN A 2 -16.86 -7.75 2.15
C ASN A 2 -15.47 -8.38 2.26
N LEU A 3 -15.34 -9.64 1.81
CA LEU A 3 -14.11 -10.43 1.88
C LEU A 3 -12.93 -9.67 1.28
N PHE A 4 -13.17 -8.86 0.25
CA PHE A 4 -12.17 -8.03 -0.39
C PHE A 4 -11.46 -7.08 0.59
N TYR A 5 -12.20 -6.32 1.41
CA TYR A 5 -11.61 -5.38 2.37
C TYR A 5 -10.85 -6.08 3.50
N ILE A 6 -11.27 -7.30 3.88
CA ILE A 6 -10.53 -8.12 4.84
C ILE A 6 -9.18 -8.54 4.25
N LEU A 7 -9.16 -8.98 3.00
CA LEU A 7 -7.93 -9.40 2.32
C LEU A 7 -6.94 -8.22 2.20
N ILE A 8 -7.42 -7.04 1.76
CA ILE A 8 -6.59 -5.84 1.66
C ILE A 8 -6.09 -5.39 3.05
N SER A 9 -6.99 -5.35 4.04
CA SER A 9 -6.60 -5.00 5.41
C SER A 9 -5.53 -5.94 5.95
N THR A 10 -5.70 -7.25 5.75
CA THR A 10 -4.73 -8.26 6.17
C THR A 10 -3.38 -8.09 5.46
N PHE A 11 -3.39 -7.81 4.15
CA PHE A 11 -2.19 -7.52 3.39
C PHE A 11 -1.42 -6.32 3.95
N PHE A 12 -2.09 -5.19 4.16
CA PHE A 12 -1.46 -3.99 4.74
C PHE A 12 -1.03 -4.20 6.19
N LEU A 13 -1.79 -4.97 6.98
CA LEU A 13 -1.45 -5.32 8.35
C LEU A 13 -0.11 -6.08 8.40
N ILE A 14 0.04 -7.10 7.55
CA ILE A 14 1.28 -7.88 7.44
C ILE A 14 2.43 -7.00 6.94
N ALA A 15 2.21 -6.19 5.91
CA ALA A 15 3.23 -5.27 5.39
C ALA A 15 3.71 -4.28 6.45
N GLY A 16 2.79 -3.63 7.17
CA GLY A 16 3.08 -2.71 8.26
C GLY A 16 3.83 -3.38 9.40
N ALA A 17 3.42 -4.59 9.80
CA ALA A 17 4.11 -5.37 10.81
C ALA A 17 5.55 -5.72 10.39
N ILE A 18 5.77 -6.13 9.13
CA ILE A 18 7.12 -6.41 8.60
C ILE A 18 7.99 -5.15 8.63
N ILE A 19 7.46 -4.00 8.23
CA ILE A 19 8.20 -2.72 8.22
C ILE A 19 8.63 -2.34 9.65
N ILE A 20 7.75 -2.50 10.64
CA ILE A 20 8.01 -2.11 12.03
C ILE A 20 9.00 -3.07 12.71
N LEU A 21 8.76 -4.38 12.57
CA LEU A 21 9.51 -5.42 13.27
C LEU A 21 10.86 -5.69 12.59
N PHE A 22 10.88 -5.65 11.25
CA PHE A 22 12.03 -6.04 10.44
C PHE A 22 12.36 -4.98 9.37
N PRO A 23 12.69 -3.72 9.74
CA PRO A 23 12.94 -2.64 8.79
C PRO A 23 14.13 -2.95 7.85
N VAL A 24 15.14 -3.68 8.32
CA VAL A 24 16.29 -4.10 7.50
C VAL A 24 15.86 -5.09 6.41
N LEU A 25 14.97 -6.03 6.74
CA LEU A 25 14.41 -6.97 5.76
C LEU A 25 13.56 -6.22 4.72
N PHE A 26 12.72 -5.28 5.17
CA PHE A 26 11.92 -4.45 4.28
C PHE A 26 12.80 -3.67 3.29
N LYS A 27 13.86 -3.01 3.77
CA LYS A 27 14.82 -2.31 2.90
C LYS A 27 15.50 -3.25 1.91
N LYS A 28 15.84 -4.47 2.32
CA LYS A 28 16.42 -5.48 1.42
C LYS A 28 15.44 -5.87 0.31
N LEU A 29 14.15 -6.08 0.64
CA LEU A 29 13.11 -6.36 -0.34
C LEU A 29 12.94 -5.19 -1.31
N LEU A 30 12.89 -3.96 -0.79
CA LEU A 30 12.76 -2.75 -1.60
C LEU A 30 13.96 -2.58 -2.55
N ASN A 31 15.19 -2.85 -2.09
CA ASN A 31 16.37 -2.85 -2.95
C ASN A 31 16.30 -3.94 -4.05
N GLN A 32 15.84 -5.15 -3.72
CA GLN A 32 15.63 -6.21 -4.71
C GLN A 32 14.58 -5.84 -5.75
N MET A 33 13.53 -5.11 -5.37
CA MET A 33 12.52 -4.61 -6.30
C MET A 33 13.09 -3.58 -7.27
N ILE A 34 13.98 -2.70 -6.80
CA ILE A 34 14.71 -1.75 -7.66
C ILE A 34 15.61 -2.49 -8.65
N GLU A 35 16.40 -3.46 -8.17
CA GLU A 35 17.36 -4.21 -8.99
C GLU A 35 16.68 -5.06 -10.07
N ARG A 36 15.49 -5.59 -9.77
CA ARG A 36 14.70 -6.44 -10.70
C ARG A 36 13.65 -5.65 -11.48
N GLU A 37 13.61 -4.33 -11.34
CA GLU A 37 12.67 -3.43 -12.01
C GLU A 37 11.19 -3.85 -11.84
N LEU A 38 10.84 -4.36 -10.65
CA LEU A 38 9.50 -4.91 -10.36
C LEU A 38 8.42 -3.83 -10.18
N PHE A 39 8.72 -2.57 -10.51
CA PHE A 39 7.80 -1.43 -10.40
C PHE A 39 6.52 -1.65 -11.18
N TYR A 40 6.60 -2.28 -12.37
CA TYR A 40 5.42 -2.57 -13.19
C TYR A 40 4.46 -3.53 -12.50
N LEU A 41 4.99 -4.57 -11.83
CA LEU A 41 4.18 -5.54 -11.09
C LEU A 41 3.48 -4.90 -9.89
N MET A 42 4.18 -4.01 -9.17
CA MET A 42 3.59 -3.23 -8.08
C MET A 42 2.48 -2.31 -8.59
N GLY A 43 2.73 -1.62 -9.71
CA GLY A 43 1.74 -0.75 -10.33
C GLY A 43 0.46 -1.48 -10.72
N ILE A 44 0.57 -2.68 -11.32
CA ILE A 44 -0.59 -3.52 -11.62
C ILE A 44 -1.33 -3.94 -10.33
N ALA A 45 -0.60 -4.35 -9.29
CA ALA A 45 -1.20 -4.76 -8.03
C ALA A 45 -1.95 -3.60 -7.37
N GLU A 46 -1.37 -2.40 -7.33
CA GLU A 46 -2.00 -1.20 -6.78
C GLU A 46 -3.20 -0.73 -7.60
N ILE A 47 -3.13 -0.77 -8.94
CA ILE A 47 -4.27 -0.49 -9.82
C ILE A 47 -5.41 -1.48 -9.54
N ALA A 48 -5.11 -2.77 -9.44
CA ALA A 48 -6.13 -3.79 -9.15
C ALA A 48 -6.77 -3.59 -7.78
N MET A 49 -5.98 -3.28 -6.75
CA MET A 49 -6.49 -2.96 -5.41
C MET A 49 -7.31 -1.67 -5.39
N GLY A 50 -6.87 -0.63 -6.11
CA GLY A 50 -7.57 0.65 -6.23
C GLY A 50 -8.92 0.50 -6.92
N LEU A 51 -8.94 -0.14 -8.09
CA LEU A 51 -10.17 -0.43 -8.83
C LEU A 51 -11.13 -1.32 -8.03
N GLY A 52 -10.62 -2.37 -7.37
CA GLY A 52 -11.43 -3.21 -6.49
C GLY A 52 -12.04 -2.40 -5.35
N THR A 53 -11.27 -1.52 -4.72
CA THR A 53 -11.74 -0.65 -3.63
C THR A 53 -12.85 0.29 -4.10
N LEU A 54 -12.72 0.86 -5.29
CA LEU A 54 -13.73 1.72 -5.91
C LEU A 54 -14.99 0.95 -6.33
N TYR A 55 -14.82 -0.25 -6.89
CA TYR A 55 -15.91 -1.13 -7.29
C TYR A 55 -16.78 -1.51 -6.09
N PHE A 56 -16.14 -1.92 -5.00
CA PHE A 56 -16.81 -2.37 -3.79
C PHE A 56 -17.24 -1.23 -2.85
N ARG A 57 -17.03 0.05 -3.20
CA ARG A 57 -17.25 1.18 -2.29
C ARG A 57 -18.67 1.27 -1.72
N GLN A 58 -19.66 0.79 -2.46
CA GLN A 58 -21.07 0.84 -2.06
C GLN A 58 -21.40 -0.21 -0.98
N GLU A 59 -20.50 -1.15 -0.69
CA GLU A 59 -20.68 -2.17 0.33
C GLU A 59 -20.28 -1.72 1.76
N THR A 60 -19.90 -0.45 1.93
CA THR A 60 -19.51 0.13 3.21
C THR A 60 -20.19 1.47 3.44
N LYS A 61 -20.43 1.84 4.71
CA LYS A 61 -20.85 3.19 5.10
C LYS A 61 -19.75 4.23 4.89
N GLU A 62 -18.49 3.82 4.93
CA GLU A 62 -17.31 4.68 4.78
C GLU A 62 -16.97 4.93 3.31
N THR A 63 -17.99 5.29 2.51
CA THR A 63 -17.89 5.46 1.05
C THR A 63 -16.85 6.49 0.63
N TRP A 64 -16.70 7.58 1.39
CA TRP A 64 -15.71 8.63 1.12
C TRP A 64 -14.28 8.13 1.31
N PHE A 65 -14.01 7.38 2.38
CA PHE A 65 -12.69 6.80 2.59
C PHE A 65 -12.37 5.78 1.48
N ALA A 66 -13.32 4.91 1.12
CA ALA A 66 -13.18 3.97 0.01
C ALA A 66 -12.88 4.68 -1.32
N LEU A 67 -13.53 5.81 -1.58
CA LEU A 67 -13.27 6.63 -2.77
C LEU A 67 -11.85 7.19 -2.77
N VAL A 68 -11.43 7.83 -1.68
CA VAL A 68 -10.10 8.45 -1.58
C VAL A 68 -9.00 7.39 -1.63
N ALA A 69 -9.12 6.32 -0.85
CA ALA A 69 -8.12 5.25 -0.80
C ALA A 69 -8.04 4.50 -2.13
N GLY A 70 -9.18 4.22 -2.77
CA GLY A 70 -9.23 3.58 -4.08
C GLY A 70 -8.61 4.42 -5.19
N LEU A 71 -8.90 5.73 -5.23
CA LEU A 71 -8.27 6.65 -6.18
C LEU A 71 -6.77 6.81 -5.92
N ALA A 72 -6.35 6.91 -4.64
CA ALA A 72 -4.94 7.02 -4.29
C ALA A 72 -4.14 5.80 -4.79
N LEU A 73 -4.60 4.58 -4.51
CA LEU A 73 -3.96 3.36 -5.00
C LEU A 73 -3.95 3.26 -6.53
N PHE A 74 -5.06 3.65 -7.17
CA PHE A 74 -5.14 3.63 -8.63
C PHE A 74 -4.14 4.58 -9.27
N VAL A 75 -4.07 5.82 -8.76
CA VAL A 75 -3.17 6.86 -9.28
C VAL A 75 -1.71 6.50 -8.97
N ASP A 76 -1.41 6.04 -7.76
CA ASP A 76 -0.06 5.61 -7.38
C ASP A 76 0.42 4.46 -8.28
N GLY A 77 -0.45 3.46 -8.50
CA GLY A 77 -0.15 2.37 -9.42
C GLY A 77 0.10 2.80 -10.87
N ILE A 78 -0.57 3.87 -11.35
CA ILE A 78 -0.24 4.48 -12.64
C ILE A 78 1.16 5.10 -12.61
N PHE A 79 1.53 5.83 -11.55
CA PHE A 79 2.86 6.42 -11.39
C PHE A 79 3.97 5.37 -11.40
N TYR A 80 3.75 4.21 -10.77
CA TYR A 80 4.64 3.05 -10.86
C TYR A 80 4.92 2.59 -12.30
N MET A 81 3.97 2.77 -13.22
CA MET A 81 4.11 2.35 -14.61
C MET A 81 4.70 3.45 -15.51
N ILE A 82 4.28 4.71 -15.34
CA ILE A 82 4.62 5.81 -16.26
C ILE A 82 5.82 6.65 -15.81
N SER A 83 6.19 6.57 -14.53
CA SER A 83 7.22 7.43 -13.91
C SER A 83 8.22 6.62 -13.08
N THR A 84 8.64 5.47 -13.61
CA THR A 84 9.57 4.52 -12.96
C THR A 84 10.83 5.20 -12.42
N GLY A 85 11.40 6.17 -13.13
CA GLY A 85 12.55 6.95 -12.66
C GLY A 85 12.31 7.69 -11.34
N ARG A 86 11.18 8.42 -11.23
CA ARG A 86 10.79 9.15 -10.00
C ARG A 86 10.43 8.22 -8.85
N VAL A 87 9.81 7.09 -9.17
CA VAL A 87 9.48 6.05 -8.19
C VAL A 87 10.76 5.43 -7.64
N LYS A 88 11.74 5.14 -8.50
CA LYS A 88 13.07 4.68 -8.10
C LYS A 88 13.79 5.68 -7.20
N GLU A 89 13.73 6.98 -7.51
CA GLU A 89 14.28 8.03 -6.64
C GLU A 89 13.59 8.05 -5.27
N SER A 90 12.27 7.91 -5.24
CA SER A 90 11.50 7.86 -3.99
C SER A 90 11.85 6.63 -3.15
N PHE A 91 12.06 5.49 -3.79
CA PHE A 91 12.53 4.26 -3.13
C PHE A 91 13.96 4.40 -2.61
N GLN A 92 14.86 5.02 -3.37
CA GLN A 92 16.23 5.30 -2.92
C GLN A 92 16.25 6.27 -1.74
N TRP A 93 15.38 7.28 -1.74
CA TRP A 93 15.18 8.15 -0.58
C TRP A 93 14.68 7.37 0.64
N PHE A 94 13.76 6.42 0.46
CA PHE A 94 13.29 5.56 1.53
C PHE A 94 14.38 4.62 2.08
N LEU A 95 15.27 4.12 1.22
CA LEU A 95 16.43 3.31 1.63
C LEU A 95 17.44 4.11 2.48
N SER A 96 17.63 5.39 2.16
CA SER A 96 18.60 6.26 2.86
C SER A 96 18.14 6.74 4.22
N MET A 97 16.84 6.66 4.53
CA MET A 97 16.29 6.98 5.84
C MET A 97 16.89 6.14 6.96
N ASP A 98 16.83 6.63 8.20
CA ASP A 98 17.16 5.80 9.34
C ASP A 98 16.04 4.77 9.62
N ASN A 99 16.37 3.72 10.39
CA ASN A 99 15.39 2.68 10.69
C ASN A 99 14.21 3.20 11.53
N LYS A 100 14.36 4.28 12.32
CA LYS A 100 13.24 4.82 13.10
C LYS A 100 12.21 5.49 12.19
N ALA A 101 12.63 6.29 11.20
CA ALA A 101 11.72 6.87 10.22
C ALA A 101 10.97 5.80 9.42
N VAL A 102 11.66 4.74 8.99
CA VAL A 102 11.02 3.61 8.29
C VAL A 102 9.96 2.93 9.16
N LYS A 103 10.22 2.74 10.45
CA LYS A 103 9.22 2.18 11.38
C LYS A 103 7.99 3.07 11.52
N ILE A 104 8.16 4.41 11.52
CA ILE A 104 7.04 5.36 11.56
C ILE A 104 6.16 5.22 10.31
N TYR A 105 6.76 5.04 9.14
CA TYR A 105 6.00 4.71 7.93
C TYR A 105 5.22 3.40 8.08
N GLY A 106 5.80 2.38 8.73
CA GLY A 106 5.08 1.16 9.05
C GLY A 106 3.83 1.39 9.93
N ILE A 107 3.88 2.34 10.87
CA ILE A 107 2.71 2.75 11.66
C ILE A 107 1.64 3.36 10.75
N PHE A 108 2.02 4.21 9.80
CA PHE A 108 1.09 4.75 8.82
C PHE A 108 0.41 3.64 8.01
N VAL A 109 1.17 2.62 7.56
CA VAL A 109 0.61 1.45 6.86
C VAL A 109 -0.37 0.68 7.74
N LEU A 110 -0.11 0.54 9.05
CA LEU A 110 -1.05 -0.06 10.00
C LEU A 110 -2.35 0.75 10.16
N VAL A 111 -2.27 2.09 10.15
CA VAL A 111 -3.46 2.95 10.19
C VAL A 111 -4.31 2.74 8.93
N VAL A 112 -3.68 2.66 7.76
CA VAL A 112 -4.37 2.33 6.49
C VAL A 112 -5.05 0.96 6.58
N ALA A 113 -4.34 -0.05 7.11
CA ALA A 113 -4.91 -1.38 7.33
C ALA A 113 -6.16 -1.34 8.24
N GLY A 114 -6.12 -0.52 9.30
CA GLY A 114 -7.26 -0.27 10.19
C GLY A 114 -8.44 0.38 9.46
N GLY A 115 -8.19 1.36 8.59
CA GLY A 115 -9.24 1.96 7.75
C GLY A 115 -9.95 0.92 6.86
N TYR A 116 -9.18 0.07 6.18
CA TYR A 116 -9.75 -1.04 5.39
C TYR A 116 -10.49 -2.07 6.25
N PHE A 117 -10.01 -2.35 7.47
CA PHE A 117 -10.70 -3.24 8.39
C PHE A 117 -12.07 -2.69 8.78
N MET A 118 -12.15 -1.40 9.15
CA MET A 118 -13.41 -0.74 9.51
C MET A 118 -14.42 -0.79 8.35
N MET A 119 -13.96 -0.59 7.11
CA MET A 119 -14.80 -0.72 5.92
C MET A 119 -15.38 -2.13 5.74
N SER A 120 -14.70 -3.18 6.21
CA SER A 120 -15.20 -4.55 6.11
C SER A 120 -16.35 -4.87 7.08
N VAL A 121 -16.44 -4.09 8.17
CA VAL A 121 -17.38 -4.29 9.30
C VAL A 121 -18.58 -3.34 9.21
N MET A 122 -18.39 -2.10 8.77
CA MET A 122 -19.42 -1.06 8.76
C MET A 122 -20.28 -1.10 7.49
N ARG A 123 -21.39 -1.85 7.55
CA ARG A 123 -22.47 -1.88 6.53
C ARG A 123 -23.65 -1.01 6.92
#